data_AF-A2F651-F1
#
_entry.id   AF-A2F651-F1
#
_cell.length_a   1.000
_cell.length_b   1.000
_cell.length_c   1.000
_cell.angle_alpha   90.00
_cell.angle_beta   90.00
_cell.angle_gamma   90.00
#
_symmetry.space_group_name_H-M   'P 1'
#
loop_
_entity.id
_entity.type
_entity.pdbx_description
1 polymer ?
#
loop_
_entity_poly.entity_id
_entity_poly.type
_entity_poly.pdbx_seq_one_letter_code
_entity_poly.pdbx_strand_id
1 'polypeptide(L)'
;MVSDLHHLFSAPKTLNGARSNYKFDEFPYSECIKFCKDNECQTTAPSNPDQYSCLHKSKKKWMPVKKDRGQVVRAIFYFFTVYGEKYCKLSDLGDLSTLKSWNQNYPPSDFEILRNNIVNQTQGNINPYIDDYSLVNQAF
;
A
#
# COMPACT_ATOMS: atom_id res chain seq x y z
N MET A 1 -7.70 10.22 12.90
CA MET A 1 -7.57 9.63 11.55
C MET A 1 -6.49 10.31 10.73
N VAL A 2 -6.66 11.54 10.23
CA VAL A 2 -5.70 12.16 9.27
C VAL A 2 -4.29 12.43 9.81
N SER A 3 -4.09 12.40 11.13
CA SER A 3 -2.81 12.60 11.81
C SER A 3 -2.19 11.29 12.33
N ASP A 4 -2.78 10.13 12.02
CA ASP A 4 -2.30 8.84 12.50
C ASP A 4 -1.17 8.32 11.62
N LEU A 5 0.03 8.20 12.19
CA LEU A 5 1.24 7.86 11.48
C LEU A 5 1.24 6.42 10.96
N HIS A 6 0.38 5.52 11.45
CA HIS A 6 0.33 4.14 10.93
C HIS A 6 -0.14 4.04 9.47
N HIS A 7 -0.74 5.09 8.90
CA HIS A 7 -1.11 5.14 7.48
C HIS A 7 -0.55 6.36 6.71
N LEU A 8 0.36 7.13 7.32
CA LEU A 8 1.03 8.27 6.68
C LEU A 8 2.47 7.92 6.29
N PHE A 9 2.78 7.96 4.99
CA PHE A 9 4.11 7.64 4.46
C PHE A 9 4.68 8.81 3.67
N SER A 10 5.99 8.99 3.71
CA SER A 10 6.67 9.91 2.80
C SER A 10 6.69 9.33 1.40
N ALA A 11 6.36 10.15 0.41
CA ALA A 11 6.37 9.75 -0.99
C ALA A 11 6.90 10.88 -1.87
N PRO A 12 7.61 10.56 -2.97
CA PRO A 12 7.97 11.55 -3.99
C PRO A 12 6.72 12.26 -4.53
N LYS A 13 6.81 13.57 -4.76
CA LYS A 13 5.67 14.39 -5.20
C LYS A 13 5.05 13.86 -6.50
N THR A 14 5.89 13.51 -7.48
CA THR A 14 5.44 12.98 -8.77
C THR A 14 4.69 11.67 -8.60
N LEU A 15 5.22 10.76 -7.76
CA LEU A 15 4.60 9.47 -7.48
C LEU A 15 3.27 9.62 -6.74
N ASN A 16 3.22 10.46 -5.71
CA ASN A 16 1.99 10.76 -4.98
C ASN A 16 0.91 11.34 -5.92
N GLY A 17 1.30 12.29 -6.78
CA GLY A 17 0.41 12.86 -7.79
C GLY A 17 -0.08 11.83 -8.81
N ALA A 18 0.78 10.91 -9.25
CA ALA A 18 0.41 9.86 -10.19
C ALA A 18 -0.51 8.80 -9.57
N ARG A 19 -0.35 8.47 -8.28
CA ARG A 19 -1.19 7.53 -7.54
C ARG A 19 -2.61 8.06 -7.34
N SER A 20 -2.76 9.38 -7.13
CA SER A 20 -4.07 10.04 -6.94
C SER A 20 -4.89 9.37 -5.81
N ASN A 21 -6.18 9.10 -6.05
CA ASN A 21 -7.07 8.32 -5.19
C ASN A 21 -7.44 6.96 -5.82
N TYR A 22 -6.61 6.44 -6.73
CA TYR A 22 -6.88 5.18 -7.40
C TYR A 22 -6.79 4.00 -6.43
N LYS A 23 -7.70 3.03 -6.61
CA LYS A 23 -7.68 1.80 -5.82
C LYS A 23 -6.43 0.99 -6.14
N PHE A 24 -5.92 0.27 -5.15
CA PHE A 24 -4.84 -0.68 -5.34
C PHE A 24 -5.35 -1.94 -6.04
N ASP A 25 -4.54 -2.46 -6.95
CA ASP A 25 -4.85 -3.69 -7.67
C ASP A 25 -3.59 -4.34 -8.25
N GLU A 26 -3.70 -5.60 -8.64
CA GLU A 26 -2.68 -6.34 -9.41
C GLU A 26 -3.20 -6.53 -10.83
N PHE A 27 -2.35 -6.24 -11.82
CA PHE A 27 -2.71 -6.44 -13.22
C PHE A 27 -1.44 -6.59 -14.08
N PRO A 28 -1.53 -7.19 -15.28
CA PRO A 28 -0.39 -7.37 -16.17
C PRO A 28 0.29 -6.04 -16.52
N TYR A 29 1.62 -6.03 -16.64
CA TYR A 29 2.37 -4.83 -17.05
C TYR A 29 1.98 -4.32 -18.45
N SER A 30 1.40 -5.16 -19.31
CA SER A 30 0.84 -4.74 -20.59
C SER A 30 -0.37 -3.79 -20.46
N GLU A 31 -0.99 -3.71 -19.28
CA GLU A 31 -2.09 -2.80 -18.94
C GLU A 31 -1.61 -1.51 -18.26
N CYS A 32 -0.30 -1.34 -18.08
CA CYS A 32 0.31 -0.11 -17.59
C CYS A 32 0.36 0.96 -18.68
N ILE A 33 -0.04 2.19 -18.35
CA ILE A 33 0.18 3.38 -19.21
C ILE A 33 1.27 4.30 -18.68
N LYS A 34 1.66 4.12 -17.42
CA LYS A 34 2.68 4.93 -16.77
C LYS A 34 3.36 4.13 -15.68
N PHE A 35 4.67 4.09 -15.71
CA PHE A 35 5.55 3.51 -14.71
C PHE A 35 6.23 4.64 -13.96
N CYS A 36 6.16 4.63 -12.63
CA CYS A 36 6.71 5.66 -11.77
C CYS A 36 7.64 5.07 -10.72
N LYS A 37 8.80 5.70 -10.55
CA LYS A 37 9.79 5.38 -9.52
C LYS A 37 10.44 6.68 -9.08
N ASP A 38 10.57 6.89 -7.78
CA ASP A 38 11.07 8.13 -7.22
C ASP A 38 10.30 9.34 -7.76
N ASN A 39 10.97 10.41 -8.20
CA ASN A 39 10.32 11.60 -8.77
C ASN A 39 10.09 11.52 -10.29
N GLU A 40 10.27 10.34 -10.90
CA GLU A 40 10.22 10.16 -12.34
C GLU A 40 9.09 9.21 -12.75
N CYS A 41 8.48 9.50 -13.89
CA CYS A 41 7.50 8.64 -14.52
C CYS A 41 7.73 8.57 -16.02
N GLN A 42 7.50 7.40 -16.59
CA GLN A 42 7.65 7.11 -18.01
C GLN A 42 6.47 6.31 -18.54
N THR A 43 6.20 6.40 -19.83
CA THR A 43 5.12 5.66 -20.50
C THR A 43 5.60 4.35 -21.11
N THR A 44 6.89 4.23 -21.40
CA THR A 44 7.52 3.00 -21.89
C THR A 44 7.82 2.07 -20.72
N ALA A 45 7.55 0.78 -20.91
CA ALA A 45 7.86 -0.24 -19.91
C ALA A 45 9.39 -0.30 -19.67
N PRO A 46 9.85 -0.20 -18.40
CA PRO A 46 11.26 -0.40 -18.06
C PRO A 46 11.67 -1.86 -18.24
N SER A 47 12.98 -2.10 -18.26
CA SER A 47 13.56 -3.45 -18.28
C SER A 47 13.16 -4.30 -17.07
N ASN A 48 13.03 -3.68 -15.90
CA ASN A 48 12.57 -4.33 -14.68
C ASN A 48 11.34 -3.60 -14.09
N PRO A 49 10.13 -3.92 -14.53
CA PRO A 49 8.90 -3.23 -14.10
C PRO A 49 8.51 -3.53 -12.64
N ASP A 50 9.08 -4.57 -12.02
CA ASP A 50 8.85 -4.88 -10.60
C ASP A 50 9.36 -3.79 -9.66
N GLN A 51 10.30 -2.95 -10.12
CA GLN A 51 10.85 -1.82 -9.38
C GLN A 51 10.05 -0.52 -9.54
N TYR A 52 8.96 -0.55 -10.30
CA TYR A 52 8.14 0.62 -10.59
C TYR A 52 6.73 0.41 -10.06
N SER A 53 6.13 1.50 -9.59
CA SER A 53 4.68 1.55 -9.47
C SER A 53 4.07 1.82 -10.84
N CYS A 54 2.85 1.37 -11.06
CA CYS A 54 2.20 1.47 -12.35
C CYS A 54 0.75 1.98 -12.25
N LEU A 55 0.41 2.89 -13.17
CA LEU A 55 -0.96 3.34 -13.42
C LEU A 55 -1.60 2.49 -14.54
N HIS A 56 -2.78 1.94 -14.24
CA HIS A 56 -3.57 1.17 -15.21
C HIS A 56 -4.16 2.05 -16.32
N LYS A 57 -4.36 1.47 -17.52
CA LYS A 57 -5.00 2.11 -18.70
C LYS A 57 -6.30 2.86 -18.40
N SER A 58 -7.15 2.31 -17.55
CA SER A 58 -8.44 2.92 -17.19
C SER A 58 -8.32 4.15 -16.27
N LYS A 59 -7.13 4.47 -15.74
CA LYS A 59 -6.92 5.53 -14.74
C LYS A 59 -7.84 5.40 -13.52
N LYS A 60 -8.04 4.17 -13.05
CA LYS A 60 -8.81 3.87 -11.84
C LYS A 60 -8.07 2.96 -10.86
N LYS A 61 -6.96 2.36 -11.28
CA LYS A 61 -6.21 1.36 -10.53
C LYS A 61 -4.74 1.73 -10.48
N TRP A 62 -4.12 1.50 -9.33
CA TRP A 62 -2.70 1.72 -9.08
C TRP A 62 -2.07 0.43 -8.56
N MET A 63 -1.01 -0.01 -9.22
CA MET A 63 -0.22 -1.15 -8.76
C MET A 63 1.08 -0.60 -8.14
N PRO A 64 1.28 -0.68 -6.83
CA PRO A 64 2.51 -0.20 -6.20
C PRO A 64 3.68 -1.12 -6.56
N VAL A 65 4.89 -0.57 -6.42
CA VAL A 65 6.13 -1.34 -6.52
C VAL A 65 6.09 -2.56 -5.58
N LYS A 66 6.64 -3.70 -6.02
CA LYS A 66 6.50 -4.96 -5.29
C LYS A 66 6.92 -4.88 -3.82
N LYS A 67 8.05 -4.23 -3.55
CA LYS A 67 8.59 -4.07 -2.19
C LYS A 67 7.67 -3.32 -1.21
N ASP A 68 6.76 -2.48 -1.70
CA ASP A 68 5.91 -1.62 -0.84
C ASP A 68 4.53 -2.27 -0.59
N ARG A 69 4.19 -3.36 -1.29
CA ARG A 69 2.86 -3.98 -1.25
C ARG A 69 2.43 -4.42 0.14
N GLY A 70 3.33 -5.07 0.88
CA GLY A 70 3.07 -5.50 2.25
C GLY A 70 2.73 -4.32 3.18
N GLN A 71 3.55 -3.27 3.13
CA GLN A 71 3.36 -2.05 3.93
C GLN A 71 2.03 -1.35 3.61
N VAL A 72 1.71 -1.21 2.33
CA VAL A 72 0.43 -0.62 1.87
C VAL A 72 -0.75 -1.39 2.46
N VAL A 73 -0.70 -2.72 2.41
CA VAL A 73 -1.79 -3.57 2.86
C VAL A 73 -1.96 -3.52 4.37
N ARG A 74 -0.86 -3.59 5.14
CA ARG A 74 -0.92 -3.50 6.60
C ARG A 74 -1.44 -2.16 7.09
N ALA A 75 -1.13 -1.07 6.38
CA ALA A 75 -1.70 0.25 6.66
C ALA A 75 -3.20 0.31 6.37
N ILE A 76 -3.65 -0.31 5.27
CA ILE A 76 -5.08 -0.42 4.92
C ILE A 76 -5.83 -1.20 6.01
N PHE A 77 -5.40 -2.41 6.35
CA PHE A 77 -6.11 -3.23 7.33
C PHE A 77 -6.11 -2.60 8.72
N TYR A 78 -5.00 -2.00 9.14
CA TYR A 78 -4.95 -1.20 10.37
C TYR A 78 -6.02 -0.10 10.39
N PHE A 79 -6.10 0.67 9.31
CA PHE A 79 -7.07 1.75 9.21
C PHE A 79 -8.51 1.22 9.38
N PHE A 80 -8.85 0.10 8.73
CA PHE A 80 -10.18 -0.51 8.87
C PHE A 80 -10.44 -1.04 10.27
N THR A 81 -9.46 -1.65 10.92
CA THR A 81 -9.60 -2.14 12.29
C THR A 81 -9.81 -1.01 13.30
N VAL A 82 -9.12 0.12 13.13
CA VAL A 82 -9.20 1.25 14.08
C VAL A 82 -10.39 2.16 13.83
N TYR A 83 -10.71 2.44 12.55
CA TYR A 83 -11.71 3.45 12.19
C TYR A 83 -13.01 2.89 11.60
N GLY A 84 -13.01 1.62 11.18
CA GLY A 84 -14.15 0.95 10.57
C GLY A 84 -14.53 1.48 9.18
N GLU A 85 -15.61 0.93 8.63
CA GLU A 85 -16.09 1.27 7.27
C GLU A 85 -16.88 2.57 7.18
N LYS A 86 -17.02 3.32 8.28
CA LYS A 86 -17.79 4.57 8.32
C LYS A 86 -17.25 5.61 7.32
N TYR A 87 -15.96 5.52 6.96
CA TYR A 87 -15.26 6.53 6.18
C TYR A 87 -14.88 6.09 4.76
N CYS A 88 -14.70 4.79 4.54
CA CYS A 88 -14.47 4.21 3.22
C CYS A 88 -14.82 2.71 3.27
N LYS A 89 -15.15 2.12 2.12
CA LYS A 89 -15.30 0.66 2.01
C LYS A 89 -13.99 0.05 1.57
N LEU A 90 -13.69 -1.17 2.04
CA LEU A 90 -12.44 -1.85 1.64
C LEU A 90 -12.36 -2.03 0.11
N SER A 91 -13.50 -2.28 -0.53
CA SER A 91 -13.64 -2.37 -2.00
C SER A 91 -13.23 -1.11 -2.76
N ASP A 92 -13.25 0.06 -2.11
CA ASP A 92 -12.82 1.33 -2.70
C ASP A 92 -11.29 1.44 -2.72
N LEU A 93 -10.59 0.70 -1.83
CA LEU A 93 -9.14 0.68 -1.75
C LEU A 93 -8.50 -0.49 -2.48
N GLY A 94 -9.19 -1.62 -2.64
CA GLY A 94 -8.66 -2.77 -3.37
C GLY A 94 -9.54 -4.01 -3.23
N ASP A 95 -9.22 -5.03 -4.03
CA ASP A 95 -9.85 -6.33 -3.87
C ASP A 95 -9.27 -7.07 -2.66
N LEU A 96 -10.13 -7.62 -1.79
CA LEU A 96 -9.70 -8.29 -0.56
C LEU A 96 -8.75 -9.46 -0.82
N SER A 97 -8.99 -10.24 -1.87
CA SER A 97 -8.14 -11.40 -2.20
C SER A 97 -6.74 -10.96 -2.64
N THR A 98 -6.66 -9.89 -3.44
CA THR A 98 -5.38 -9.28 -3.85
C THR A 98 -4.62 -8.74 -2.64
N LEU A 99 -5.30 -8.00 -1.76
CA LEU A 99 -4.67 -7.43 -0.56
C LEU A 99 -4.14 -8.54 0.37
N LYS A 100 -4.94 -9.58 0.65
CA LYS A 100 -4.48 -10.74 1.44
C LYS A 100 -3.28 -11.44 0.81
N SER A 101 -3.30 -11.65 -0.51
CA SER A 101 -2.18 -12.22 -1.25
C SER A 101 -0.91 -11.39 -1.10
N TRP A 102 -1.00 -10.07 -1.21
CA TRP A 102 0.14 -9.19 -0.98
C TRP A 102 0.66 -9.26 0.45
N ASN A 103 -0.22 -9.28 1.45
CA ASN A 103 0.22 -9.40 2.84
C ASN A 103 0.99 -10.70 3.11
N GLN A 104 0.55 -11.81 2.52
CA GLN A 104 1.21 -13.11 2.66
C GLN A 104 2.55 -13.18 1.92
N ASN A 105 2.62 -12.62 0.71
CA ASN A 105 3.81 -12.68 -0.14
C ASN A 105 4.88 -11.65 0.24
N TYR A 106 4.51 -10.58 0.95
CA TYR A 106 5.41 -9.50 1.36
C TYR A 106 5.33 -9.28 2.88
N PRO A 107 6.00 -10.13 3.68
CA PRO A 107 5.98 -10.02 5.15
C PRO A 107 6.60 -8.69 5.63
N PRO A 108 6.37 -8.30 6.90
CA PRO A 108 6.96 -7.10 7.48
C PRO A 108 8.48 -7.09 7.38
N SER A 109 9.03 -5.99 6.89
CA SER A 109 10.47 -5.76 6.89
C SER A 109 10.95 -5.22 8.26
N ASP A 110 12.25 -5.34 8.54
CA ASP A 110 12.87 -4.76 9.74
C ASP A 110 12.60 -3.25 9.86
N PHE A 111 12.58 -2.55 8.72
CA PHE A 111 12.26 -1.13 8.67
C PHE A 111 10.81 -0.86 9.11
N GLU A 112 9.85 -1.69 8.70
CA GLU A 112 8.46 -1.55 9.13
C GLU A 112 8.30 -1.81 10.62
N ILE A 113 8.98 -2.82 11.17
CA ILE A 113 8.96 -3.14 12.60
C ILE A 113 9.56 -1.98 13.40
N LEU A 114 10.74 -1.48 13.00
CA LEU A 114 11.37 -0.32 13.62
C LEU A 114 10.44 0.90 13.60
N ARG A 115 9.82 1.18 12.45
CA ARG A 115 8.86 2.28 12.31
C ARG A 115 7.64 2.09 13.21
N ASN A 116 7.10 0.88 13.32
CA ASN A 116 5.96 0.57 14.20
C ASN A 116 6.29 0.91 15.66
N ASN A 117 7.49 0.54 16.12
CA ASN A 117 7.98 0.84 17.46
C ASN A 117 8.15 2.35 17.72
N ILE A 118 8.70 3.09 16.76
CA ILE A 118 8.86 4.56 16.87
C ILE A 118 7.50 5.26 16.89
N VAL A 119 6.56 4.83 16.03
CA VAL A 119 5.20 5.37 16.04
C VAL A 119 4.51 5.07 17.38
N ASN A 120 4.67 3.88 17.94
CA ASN A 120 4.14 3.54 19.26
C ASN A 120 4.68 4.45 20.37
N GLN A 121 5.99 4.75 20.37
CA GLN A 121 6.56 5.70 21.33
C GLN A 121 5.97 7.12 21.19
N THR A 122 5.49 7.47 20.00
CA THR A 122 4.95 8.81 19.69
C THR A 122 3.44 8.92 19.92
N GLN A 123 2.67 7.90 19.54
CA GLN A 123 1.20 7.91 19.58
C GLN A 123 0.59 6.98 20.65
N GLY A 124 1.37 6.07 21.24
CA GLY A 124 0.92 5.12 22.26
C GLY A 124 0.14 3.91 21.73
N ASN A 125 0.18 3.65 20.42
CA ASN A 125 -0.47 2.51 19.79
C ASN A 125 0.40 1.84 18.72
N ILE A 126 0.13 0.55 18.46
CA ILE A 126 0.81 -0.26 17.44
C ILE A 126 -0.12 -0.60 16.28
N ASN A 127 0.46 -0.90 15.12
CA ASN A 127 -0.21 -1.65 14.08
C ASN A 127 0.03 -3.16 14.32
N PRO A 128 -0.98 -3.94 14.77
CA PRO A 128 -0.80 -5.35 15.11
C PRO A 128 -0.43 -6.21 13.90
N TYR A 129 -0.79 -5.77 12.69
CA TYR A 129 -0.48 -6.51 11.45
C TYR A 129 1.00 -6.41 11.06
N ILE A 130 1.77 -5.48 11.66
CA ILE A 130 3.23 -5.44 11.52
C ILE A 130 3.90 -6.45 12.45
N ASP A 131 3.36 -6.64 13.65
CA ASP A 131 3.91 -7.59 14.64
C ASP A 131 3.55 -9.04 14.27
N ASP A 132 2.31 -9.26 13.81
CA ASP A 132 1.87 -10.54 13.25
C ASP A 132 0.99 -10.31 12.01
N TYR A 133 1.61 -10.46 10.84
CA TYR A 133 0.91 -10.31 9.56
C TYR A 133 -0.14 -11.42 9.31
N SER A 134 -0.11 -12.54 10.04
CA SER A 134 -1.11 -13.61 9.91
C SER A 134 -2.49 -13.17 10.39
N LEU A 135 -2.56 -12.19 11.31
CA LEU A 135 -3.80 -11.63 11.85
C LEU A 135 -4.71 -11.07 10.76
N VAL A 136 -4.16 -10.62 9.63
CA VAL A 136 -4.95 -10.19 8.47
C VAL A 136 -5.91 -11.28 7.98
N ASN A 137 -5.44 -12.53 7.91
CA ASN A 137 -6.28 -13.65 7.44
C ASN A 137 -7.29 -14.12 8.50
N GLN A 138 -7.07 -13.77 9.76
CA GLN A 138 -7.96 -14.12 10.87
C GLN A 138 -9.08 -13.09 11.03
N ALA A 139 -8.78 -11.81 10.79
CA ALA A 139 -9.70 -10.69 11.00
C ALA A 139 -10.56 -10.32 9.78
N PHE A 140 -10.07 -10.60 8.57
CA PHE A 140 -10.73 -10.31 7.29
C PHE A 140 -10.80 -11.58 6.46
#